data_AF-A0A533UDL3-F1
#
_entry.id   AF-A0A533UDL3-F1
#
_cell.length_a   1.000
_cell.length_b   1.000
_cell.length_c   1.000
_cell.angle_alpha   90.00
_cell.angle_beta   90.00
_cell.angle_gamma   90.00
#
_symmetry.space_group_name_H-M   'P 1'
#
loop_
_entity.id
_entity.type
_entity.pdbx_description
1 polymer ?
#
loop_
_entity_poly.entity_id
_entity_poly.type
_entity_poly.pdbx_seq_one_letter_code
_entity_poly.pdbx_strand_id
1 'polypeptide(L)' 'MTTKFEPKCILCVRKAIQEKYCEYHYEALESLRAHYEIWKSRYGDISWDDYLNRLQKMKNTGKWIKEVIEIELKK' A
#
# COMPACT_ATOMS: atom_id res chain seq x y z
N MET A 1 -34.33 -7.74 6.43
CA MET A 1 -33.40 -6.69 6.90
C MET A 1 -32.09 -6.94 6.18
N THR A 2 -31.82 -6.26 5.07
CA THR A 2 -30.61 -6.48 4.28
C THR A 2 -29.46 -5.74 4.95
N THR A 3 -28.69 -6.43 5.78
CA THR A 3 -27.40 -5.93 6.26
C THR A 3 -26.46 -5.88 5.06
N LYS A 4 -26.38 -4.72 4.39
CA LYS A 4 -25.32 -4.43 3.42
C LYS A 4 -24.00 -4.49 4.19
N PHE A 5 -23.29 -5.61 4.10
CA PHE A 5 -21.90 -5.70 4.50
C PHE A 5 -21.11 -4.89 3.48
N GLU A 6 -20.93 -3.61 3.76
CA GLU A 6 -20.03 -2.79 2.97
C GLU A 6 -18.60 -3.16 3.35
N PRO A 7 -17.80 -3.71 2.43
CA PRO A 7 -16.40 -3.97 2.73
C PRO A 7 -15.76 -2.63 3.07
N LYS A 8 -15.10 -2.54 4.21
CA LYS A 8 -14.39 -1.35 4.67
C LYS A 8 -12.91 -1.53 4.42
N CYS A 9 -12.24 -0.42 4.17
CA CYS A 9 -10.80 -0.40 4.03
C CYS A 9 -10.15 -0.89 5.33
N ILE A 10 -9.14 -1.75 5.22
CA ILE A 10 -8.42 -2.25 6.41
C ILE A 10 -7.67 -1.12 7.15
N LEU A 11 -7.30 -0.07 6.42
CA LEU A 11 -6.55 1.08 6.92
C LEU A 11 -7.42 2.30 7.29
N CYS A 12 -8.68 2.32 6.89
CA CYS A 12 -9.54 3.48 7.19
C CYS A 12 -11.02 3.14 7.21
N VAL A 13 -11.84 4.10 7.65
CA VAL A 13 -13.30 3.94 7.73
C VAL A 13 -14.01 4.02 6.38
N ARG A 14 -13.28 4.30 5.28
CA ARG A 14 -13.86 4.40 3.93
C ARG A 14 -14.22 3.02 3.39
N LYS A 15 -15.13 3.00 2.41
CA LYS A 15 -15.51 1.78 1.70
C LYS A 15 -14.32 1.21 0.94
N ALA A 16 -14.04 -0.07 1.14
CA ALA A 16 -13.11 -0.80 0.30
C ALA A 16 -13.76 -1.02 -1.06
N ILE A 17 -13.07 -0.58 -2.10
CA ILE A 17 -13.53 -0.76 -3.48
C ILE A 17 -12.76 -1.88 -4.17
N GLN A 18 -11.51 -2.12 -3.79
CA GLN A 18 -10.67 -3.18 -4.36
C GLN A 18 -9.82 -3.87 -3.30
N GLU A 19 -9.75 -5.21 -3.40
CA GLU A 19 -9.03 -6.17 -2.54
C GLU A 19 -9.37 -6.09 -1.04
N LYS A 20 -9.16 -4.92 -0.43
CA LYS A 20 -9.37 -4.57 0.99
C LYS A 20 -9.03 -3.09 1.28
N TYR A 21 -8.85 -2.29 0.24
CA TYR A 21 -8.44 -0.89 0.31
C TYR A 21 -9.51 0.03 -0.29
N CYS A 22 -9.59 1.26 0.23
CA CYS A 22 -10.34 2.33 -0.43
C CYS A 22 -9.58 2.87 -1.64
N GLU A 23 -10.23 3.69 -2.48
CA GLU A 23 -9.63 4.29 -3.68
C GLU A 23 -8.24 4.88 -3.43
N TYR A 24 -8.08 5.64 -2.34
CA TYR A 24 -6.82 6.31 -2.02
C TYR A 24 -5.71 5.35 -1.58
N HIS A 25 -6.06 4.32 -0.81
CA HIS A 25 -5.07 3.32 -0.38
C HIS A 25 -4.71 2.38 -1.52
N TYR A 26 -5.67 2.09 -2.41
CA TYR A 26 -5.42 1.30 -3.61
C TYR A 26 -4.54 2.07 -4.59
N GLU A 27 -4.84 3.35 -4.85
CA GLU A 27 -3.99 4.23 -5.68
C GLU A 27 -2.57 4.36 -5.10
N ALA A 28 -2.45 4.49 -3.77
CA ALA A 28 -1.17 4.49 -3.10
C ALA A 28 -0.40 3.17 -3.32
N LEU A 29 -1.08 2.02 -3.23
CA LEU A 29 -0.50 0.70 -3.50
C LEU A 29 -0.06 0.55 -4.97
N GLU A 30 -0.86 1.03 -5.92
CA GLU A 30 -0.51 1.01 -7.34
C GLU A 30 0.71 1.88 -7.63
N SER A 31 0.73 3.11 -7.12
CA SER A 31 1.89 4.00 -7.23
C SER A 31 3.15 3.38 -6.60
N LEU A 32 2.99 2.69 -5.47
CA LEU A 32 4.07 1.98 -4.80
C LEU A 32 4.62 0.82 -5.64
N ARG A 33 3.74 0.02 -6.26
CA ARG A 33 4.11 -1.08 -7.18
C ARG A 33 4.81 -0.56 -8.43
N ALA A 34 4.30 0.52 -9.01
CA ALA A 34 4.94 1.17 -10.17
C ALA A 34 6.34 1.68 -9.83
N HIS A 35 6.52 2.36 -8.70
CA HIS A 35 7.84 2.78 -8.24
C HIS A 35 8.76 1.62 -7.92
N TYR A 36 8.24 0.54 -7.32
CA TYR A 36 9.03 -0.65 -7.06
C TYR A 36 9.58 -1.27 -8.34
N GLU A 37 8.79 -1.34 -9.40
CA GLU A 37 9.27 -1.88 -10.68
C GLU A 37 10.42 -1.03 -11.24
N ILE A 38 10.32 0.30 -11.15
CA ILE A 38 11.41 1.22 -11.52
C ILE A 38 12.63 0.96 -10.62
N TRP A 39 12.44 0.85 -9.31
CA TRP A 39 13.53 0.57 -8.37
C TRP A 39 14.17 -0.78 -8.63
N LYS A 40 13.39 -1.82 -8.92
CA LYS A 40 13.86 -3.15 -9.28
C LYS A 40 14.70 -3.12 -10.56
N SER A 41 14.24 -2.38 -11.56
CA SER A 41 15.01 -2.17 -12.80
C SER A 41 16.32 -1.41 -12.57
N ARG A 42 16.35 -0.45 -11.64
CA ARG A 42 17.53 0.39 -11.35
C ARG A 42 18.54 -0.26 -10.39
N TYR A 43 18.05 -0.95 -9.36
CA TYR A 43 18.87 -1.59 -8.32
C TYR A 43 19.18 -3.06 -8.63
N GLY A 44 18.50 -3.67 -9.61
CA GLY A 44 18.73 -5.04 -10.08
C GLY A 44 18.12 -6.11 -9.18
N ASP A 45 18.45 -6.12 -7.88
CA ASP A 45 18.13 -7.20 -6.95
C ASP A 45 17.50 -6.69 -5.63
N ILE A 46 16.67 -5.65 -5.71
CA ILE A 46 15.93 -5.19 -4.54
C ILE A 46 14.67 -6.05 -4.36
N SER A 47 14.55 -6.67 -3.18
CA SER A 47 13.35 -7.37 -2.77
C SER A 47 12.24 -6.40 -2.38
N TRP A 48 10.98 -6.85 -2.49
CA TRP A 48 9.81 -6.05 -2.11
C TRP A 48 9.94 -5.54 -0.68
N ASP A 49 10.30 -6.42 0.26
CA ASP A 49 10.49 -6.06 1.67
C ASP A 49 11.59 -5.00 1.87
N ASP A 50 12.76 -5.14 1.21
CA ASP A 50 13.86 -4.16 1.32
C ASP A 50 13.43 -2.77 0.81
N TYR A 51 12.71 -2.74 -0.32
CA TYR A 51 12.14 -1.52 -0.86
C TYR A 51 11.14 -0.86 0.11
N LEU A 52 10.21 -1.64 0.67
CA LEU A 52 9.25 -1.19 1.68
C LEU A 52 9.95 -0.66 2.93
N ASN A 53 10.97 -1.36 3.42
CA ASN A 53 11.74 -0.98 4.61
C ASN A 53 12.49 0.35 4.40
N ARG A 54 13.09 0.55 3.21
CA ARG A 54 13.70 1.83 2.82
C ARG A 54 12.68 2.96 2.78
N LEU A 55 11.52 2.74 2.14
CA LEU A 55 10.45 3.72 2.07
C LEU A 55 9.85 4.05 3.44
N GLN A 56 9.77 3.08 4.35
CA GLN A 56 9.30 3.28 5.71
C GLN A 56 10.25 4.20 6.50
N LYS A 57 11.57 4.06 6.28
CA LYS A 57 12.60 4.92 6.88
C LYS A 57 12.61 6.34 6.28
N MET A 58 12.07 6.54 5.07
CA MET A 58 11.98 7.85 4.46
C MET A 58 10.88 8.71 5.11
N LYS A 59 11.27 9.87 5.64
CA LYS A 59 10.32 10.83 6.24
C LYS A 59 9.35 11.44 5.22
N ASN A 60 9.77 11.54 3.95
CA ASN A 60 8.97 12.11 2.86
C ASN A 60 7.88 11.18 2.30
N THR A 61 7.81 9.93 2.75
CA THR A 61 6.78 9.01 2.31
C THR A 61 5.44 9.42 2.90
N GLY A 62 4.44 9.67 2.05
CA GLY A 62 3.11 10.10 2.45
C GLY A 62 2.46 9.12 3.42
N LYS A 63 1.60 9.62 4.32
CA LYS A 63 0.95 8.81 5.37
C LYS A 63 0.24 7.58 4.79
N TRP A 64 -0.55 7.76 3.72
CA TRP A 64 -1.26 6.68 3.02
C TRP A 64 -0.32 5.56 2.55
N ILE A 65 0.83 5.94 1.99
CA ILE A 65 1.84 4.98 1.54
C ILE A 65 2.44 4.23 2.74
N LYS A 66 2.79 4.92 3.83
CA LYS A 66 3.32 4.27 5.05
C LYS A 66 2.35 3.26 5.65
N GLU A 67 1.06 3.60 5.70
CA GLU A 67 0.02 2.71 6.19
C GLU A 67 -0.11 1.45 5.31
N VAL A 68 -0.08 1.59 3.98
CA VAL A 68 -0.06 0.45 3.05
C VAL A 68 1.20 -0.40 3.22
N ILE A 69 2.37 0.23 3.35
CA ILE A 69 3.64 -0.46 3.58
C ILE A 69 3.57 -1.31 4.85
N GLU A 70 3.03 -0.76 5.95
CA GLU A 70 2.93 -1.50 7.21
C GLU A 70 2.06 -2.74 7.10
N ILE A 71 0.96 -2.68 6.34
CA ILE A 71 0.08 -3.84 6.08
C ILE A 71 0.77 -4.88 5.19
N GLU A 72 1.48 -4.45 4.14
CA GLU A 72 2.21 -5.38 3.27
C GLU A 72 3.40 -6.04 3.97
N LEU A 73 4.08 -5.35 4.89
CA LEU A 73 5.17 -5.92 5.71
C LEU A 73 4.66 -6.86 6.82
N LYS A 74 3.41 -6.69 7.28
CA LYS A 74 2.79 -7.53 8.32
C LYS A 74 2.11 -8.80 7.77
N LYS A 75 2.14 -9.00 6.46
CA LYS A 75 1.41 -10.06 5.74
C LYS A 75 2.17 -11.38 5.73
#